data_AF-A0A1V5V526-F1
#
_entry.id   AF-A0A1V5V526-F1
#
_cell.length_a   1.000
_cell.length_b   1.000
_cell.length_c   1.000
_cell.angle_alpha   90.00
_cell.angle_beta   90.00
_cell.angle_gamma   90.00
#
_symmetry.space_group_name_H-M   'P 1'
#
loop_
_entity.id
_entity.type
_entity.pdbx_description
1 polymer ?
#
loop_
_entity_poly.entity_id
_entity_poly.type
_entity_poly.pdbx_seq_one_letter_code
_entity_poly.pdbx_strand_id
1 'polypeptide(L)'
;MEFKEKQAIYLQIADYVCDHILNGQWQAGTKVLSVRELAVKLEVNPNTVMRTYDTLLKQQILLNKRGIGFFVDNEAVDRIIHFRKHRFMNEELPLFMKNIHLLRISMDEIMKEYDQYVNNQQSNKTFKNKEDEENNK
;
A
#
# COMPACT_ATOMS: atom_id res chain seq x y z
N MET A 1 -5.64 -9.08 11.19
CA MET A 1 -5.89 -8.39 9.91
C MET A 1 -7.19 -8.92 9.36
N GLU A 2 -8.13 -8.08 8.95
CA GLU A 2 -9.35 -8.54 8.28
C GLU A 2 -9.08 -8.70 6.78
N PHE A 3 -9.27 -9.91 6.24
CA PHE A 3 -9.03 -10.21 4.83
C PHE A 3 -10.31 -10.09 4.01
N LYS A 4 -10.22 -9.48 2.82
CA LYS A 4 -11.34 -9.35 1.88
C LYS A 4 -11.58 -10.67 1.13
N GLU A 5 -12.83 -11.12 1.01
CA GLU A 5 -13.15 -12.42 0.39
C GLU A 5 -12.79 -12.53 -1.11
N LYS A 6 -12.73 -11.41 -1.84
CA LYS A 6 -12.56 -11.41 -3.31
C LYS A 6 -11.10 -11.39 -3.80
N GLN A 7 -10.12 -11.18 -2.92
CA GLN A 7 -8.70 -11.06 -3.30
C GLN A 7 -7.89 -12.21 -2.70
N ALA A 8 -6.98 -12.81 -3.47
CA ALA A 8 -6.12 -13.86 -2.93
C ALA A 8 -5.30 -13.37 -1.73
N ILE A 9 -5.24 -14.15 -0.65
CA ILE A 9 -4.62 -13.75 0.62
C ILE A 9 -3.17 -13.26 0.45
N TYR A 10 -2.37 -13.90 -0.39
CA TYR A 10 -0.98 -13.49 -0.62
C TYR A 10 -0.86 -12.09 -1.25
N LEU A 11 -1.83 -11.67 -2.07
CA LEU A 11 -1.87 -10.30 -2.61
C LEU A 11 -2.26 -9.29 -1.54
N GLN A 12 -3.13 -9.68 -0.61
CA GLN A 12 -3.48 -8.82 0.53
C GLN A 12 -2.30 -8.62 1.48
N ILE A 13 -1.51 -9.68 1.71
CA ILE A 13 -0.26 -9.57 2.47
C ILE A 13 0.77 -8.73 1.70
N ALA A 14 0.85 -8.86 0.37
CA ALA A 14 1.70 -7.99 -0.45
C ALA A 14 1.31 -6.52 -0.27
N ASP A 15 0.01 -6.23 -0.32
CA ASP A 15 -0.50 -4.88 -0.09
C ASP A 15 -0.17 -4.37 1.32
N TYR A 16 -0.30 -5.22 2.35
CA TYR A 16 0.10 -4.90 3.73
C TYR A 16 1.58 -4.52 3.84
N VAL A 17 2.48 -5.29 3.20
CA VAL A 17 3.92 -5.01 3.18
C VAL A 17 4.21 -3.70 2.45
N CYS A 18 3.60 -3.50 1.28
CA CYS A 18 3.74 -2.26 0.52
C CYS A 18 3.27 -1.04 1.32
N ASP A 19 2.18 -1.15 2.07
CA ASP A 19 1.68 -0.06 2.92
C ASP A 19 2.66 0.28 4.04
N HIS A 20 3.30 -0.72 4.67
CA HIS A 20 4.32 -0.48 5.69
C HIS A 20 5.55 0.25 5.12
N ILE A 21 5.94 -0.07 3.88
CA ILE A 21 7.04 0.60 3.20
C ILE A 21 6.65 2.04 2.84
N LEU A 22 5.47 2.25 2.25
CA LEU A 22 4.99 3.58 1.85
C LEU A 22 4.77 4.51 3.05
N ASN A 23 4.33 3.97 4.19
CA ASN A 23 4.17 4.73 5.44
C ASN A 23 5.50 4.94 6.19
N GLY A 24 6.63 4.50 5.63
CA GLY A 24 7.95 4.65 6.24
C GLY A 24 8.21 3.79 7.47
N GLN A 25 7.30 2.86 7.80
CA GLN A 25 7.47 1.92 8.91
C GLN A 25 8.59 0.91 8.61
N TRP A 26 8.70 0.50 7.34
CA TRP A 26 9.80 -0.32 6.83
C TRP A 26 10.61 0.49 5.81
N GLN A 27 11.65 1.15 6.29
CA GLN A 27 12.47 2.04 5.48
C GLN A 27 13.34 1.27 4.49
N ALA A 28 13.71 1.94 3.40
CA ALA A 28 14.69 1.47 2.43
C ALA A 28 15.95 0.91 3.12
N GLY A 29 16.44 -0.24 2.65
CA GLY A 29 17.64 -0.90 3.17
C GLY A 29 17.48 -1.58 4.53
N THR A 30 16.33 -1.48 5.18
CA THR A 30 16.08 -2.12 6.49
C THR A 30 15.60 -3.56 6.34
N LYS A 31 15.88 -4.38 7.36
CA LYS A 31 15.45 -5.78 7.42
C LYS A 31 13.95 -5.83 7.75
N VAL A 32 13.19 -6.58 6.96
CA VAL A 32 11.77 -6.87 7.24
C VAL A 32 11.63 -8.15 8.07
N LEU A 33 10.42 -8.39 8.60
CA LEU A 33 10.10 -9.63 9.30
C LEU A 33 10.42 -10.85 8.42
N SER A 34 10.88 -11.94 9.03
CA SER A 34 10.99 -13.22 8.34
C SER A 34 9.61 -13.77 7.96
N VAL A 35 9.59 -14.73 7.03
CA VAL A 35 8.37 -15.43 6.62
C VAL A 35 7.60 -16.00 7.81
N ARG A 36 8.31 -16.60 8.79
CA ARG A 36 7.69 -17.19 9.98
C ARG A 36 7.13 -16.13 10.93
N GLU A 37 7.89 -15.07 11.19
CA GLU A 37 7.45 -13.98 12.06
C GLU A 37 6.22 -13.27 11.49
N LEU A 38 6.21 -12.97 10.19
CA LEU A 38 5.07 -12.35 9.54
C LEU A 38 3.86 -13.29 9.49
N ALA A 39 4.07 -14.58 9.27
CA ALA A 39 3.00 -15.58 9.31
C ALA A 39 2.32 -15.67 10.68
N VAL A 40 3.11 -15.66 11.77
CA VAL A 40 2.58 -15.62 13.14
C VAL A 40 1.84 -14.31 13.39
N LYS A 41 2.45 -13.16 13.02
CA LYS A 41 1.85 -11.83 13.25
C LYS A 41 0.50 -11.65 12.54
N LEU A 42 0.37 -12.20 11.34
CA LEU A 42 -0.85 -12.10 10.54
C LEU A 42 -1.78 -13.31 10.69
N GLU A 43 -1.39 -14.31 11.47
CA GLU A 43 -2.13 -15.56 11.68
C GLU A 43 -2.47 -16.27 10.36
N VAL A 44 -1.52 -16.34 9.43
CA VAL A 44 -1.67 -16.98 8.12
C VAL A 44 -0.69 -18.12 7.91
N ASN A 45 -0.95 -18.97 6.91
CA ASN A 45 -0.05 -20.03 6.53
C ASN A 45 1.32 -19.48 6.06
N PRO A 46 2.46 -19.97 6.59
CA PRO A 46 3.80 -19.55 6.17
C PRO A 46 4.08 -19.67 4.67
N ASN A 47 3.49 -20.65 3.98
CA ASN A 47 3.62 -20.80 2.54
C ASN A 47 2.96 -19.65 1.77
N THR A 48 1.87 -19.09 2.31
CA THR A 48 1.21 -17.90 1.74
C THR A 48 2.10 -16.67 1.87
N VAL A 49 2.79 -16.51 3.01
CA VAL A 49 3.77 -15.44 3.21
C VAL A 49 4.98 -15.64 2.31
N MET A 50 5.47 -16.87 2.16
CA MET A 50 6.58 -17.19 1.25
C MET A 50 6.24 -16.79 -0.19
N ARG A 51 5.05 -17.18 -0.68
CA ARG A 51 4.56 -16.76 -2.02
C ARG A 51 4.46 -15.23 -2.14
N THR A 52 4.07 -14.56 -1.06
CA THR A 52 4.04 -13.09 -1.01
C THR A 52 5.45 -12.52 -1.19
N TYR A 53 6.42 -13.01 -0.43
CA TYR A 53 7.80 -12.53 -0.49
C TYR A 53 8.43 -12.83 -1.85
N ASP A 54 8.18 -14.01 -2.42
CA ASP A 54 8.62 -14.34 -3.78
C ASP A 54 8.06 -13.36 -4.82
N THR A 55 6.82 -12.92 -4.64
CA THR A 55 6.20 -11.91 -5.52
C THR A 55 6.89 -10.56 -5.37
N LEU A 56 7.12 -10.12 -4.13
CA LEU A 56 7.78 -8.84 -3.83
C LEU A 56 9.26 -8.83 -4.25
N LEU A 57 9.95 -9.98 -4.19
CA LEU A 57 11.30 -10.16 -4.73
C LEU A 57 11.32 -10.01 -6.25
N LYS A 58 10.38 -10.65 -6.97
CA LYS A 58 10.26 -10.52 -8.43
C LYS A 58 9.98 -9.08 -8.86
N GLN A 59 9.25 -8.34 -8.03
CA GLN A 59 8.96 -6.92 -8.23
C GLN A 59 10.10 -6.00 -7.76
N GLN A 60 11.21 -6.55 -7.24
CA GLN A 60 12.34 -5.79 -6.71
C GLN A 60 11.94 -4.80 -5.60
N ILE A 61 10.87 -5.11 -4.87
CA ILE A 61 10.43 -4.35 -3.68
C ILE A 61 11.23 -4.83 -2.46
N LEU A 62 11.46 -6.14 -2.39
CA LEU A 62 12.33 -6.75 -1.39
C LEU A 62 13.60 -7.30 -2.05
N LEU A 63 14.64 -7.43 -1.26
CA LEU A 63 15.90 -8.08 -1.58
C LEU A 63 16.17 -9.21 -0.59
N ASN A 64 16.66 -10.34 -1.09
CA ASN A 64 17.11 -11.44 -0.26
C ASN A 64 18.62 -11.36 -0.03
N LYS A 65 19.05 -11.20 1.22
CA LYS A 65 20.44 -11.40 1.62
C LYS A 65 20.57 -12.80 2.22
N ARG A 66 21.19 -13.70 1.44
CA ARG A 66 21.30 -15.13 1.77
C ARG A 66 21.86 -15.33 3.19
N GLY A 67 21.13 -16.10 4.00
CA GLY A 67 21.49 -16.39 5.40
C GLY A 67 21.20 -15.27 6.41
N ILE A 68 20.79 -14.08 5.95
CA ILE A 68 20.54 -12.91 6.81
C ILE A 68 19.05 -12.58 6.88
N GLY A 69 18.36 -12.62 5.73
CA GLY A 69 16.92 -12.37 5.64
C GLY A 69 16.55 -11.46 4.48
N PHE A 70 15.38 -10.83 4.58
CA PHE A 70 14.80 -9.97 3.55
C PHE A 70 14.94 -8.50 3.94
N PHE A 71 15.18 -7.66 2.95
CA PHE A 71 15.41 -6.23 3.11
C PHE A 71 14.56 -5.44 2.14
N VAL A 72 14.14 -4.24 2.50
CA VAL A 72 13.47 -3.33 1.57
C VAL A 72 14.50 -2.80 0.58
N ASP A 73 14.16 -2.82 -0.72
CA ASP A 73 15.02 -2.21 -1.73
C ASP A 73 15.03 -0.67 -1.58
N ASN A 74 16.12 -0.02 -1.98
CA ASN A 74 16.23 1.44 -1.93
C ASN A 74 15.21 2.14 -2.83
N GLU A 75 14.84 1.53 -3.96
CA GLU A 75 13.87 2.05 -4.92
C GLU A 75 12.48 1.44 -4.73
N ALA A 76 12.23 0.75 -3.61
CA ALA A 76 10.98 0.06 -3.34
C ALA A 76 9.76 0.99 -3.39
N VAL A 77 9.86 2.20 -2.83
CA VAL A 77 8.76 3.18 -2.79
C VAL A 77 8.29 3.54 -4.20
N ASP A 78 9.23 3.92 -5.06
CA ASP A 78 8.91 4.32 -6.44
C ASP A 78 8.32 3.15 -7.24
N ARG A 79 8.87 1.94 -7.05
CA ARG A 79 8.33 0.73 -7.68
C ARG A 79 6.93 0.37 -7.20
N ILE A 80 6.66 0.47 -5.90
CA ILE A 80 5.32 0.24 -5.34
C ILE A 80 4.34 1.24 -5.94
N ILE A 81 4.69 2.53 -5.96
CA ILE A 81 3.83 3.59 -6.53
C ILE A 81 3.57 3.31 -8.01
N HIS A 82 4.60 2.98 -8.79
CA HIS A 82 4.47 2.66 -10.20
C HIS A 82 3.54 1.46 -10.42
N PHE A 83 3.77 0.37 -9.71
CA PHE A 83 2.96 -0.85 -9.84
C PHE A 83 1.50 -0.61 -9.46
N ARG A 84 1.25 0.07 -8.34
CA ARG A 84 -0.11 0.38 -7.89
C ARG A 84 -0.83 1.35 -8.82
N LYS A 85 -0.14 2.37 -9.34
CA LYS A 85 -0.69 3.26 -10.38
C LYS A 85 -1.07 2.46 -11.61
N HIS A 86 -0.19 1.56 -12.09
CA HIS A 86 -0.48 0.73 -13.24
C HIS A 86 -1.71 -0.17 -13.01
N ARG A 87 -1.81 -0.83 -11.84
CA ARG A 87 -2.99 -1.62 -11.47
C ARG A 87 -4.26 -0.77 -11.46
N PHE A 88 -4.24 0.37 -10.78
CA PHE A 88 -5.37 1.28 -10.70
C PHE A 88 -5.84 1.74 -12.08
N MET A 89 -4.92 2.19 -12.94
CA MET A 89 -5.22 2.69 -14.28
C MET A 89 -5.85 1.63 -15.19
N ASN A 90 -5.47 0.35 -15.04
CA ASN A 90 -5.92 -0.72 -15.92
C ASN A 90 -7.10 -1.54 -15.39
N GLU A 91 -7.31 -1.58 -14.07
CA GLU A 91 -8.33 -2.45 -13.45
C GLU A 91 -9.46 -1.67 -12.79
N GLU A 92 -9.13 -0.60 -12.05
CA GLU A 92 -10.09 0.14 -11.22
C GLU A 92 -10.67 1.34 -11.97
N LEU A 93 -9.79 2.13 -12.61
CA LEU A 93 -10.17 3.34 -13.34
C LEU A 93 -11.16 3.07 -14.48
N PRO A 94 -11.03 2.00 -15.30
CA PRO A 94 -11.99 1.74 -16.38
C PRO A 94 -13.40 1.48 -15.86
N LEU A 95 -13.53 0.79 -14.73
CA LEU A 95 -14.82 0.55 -14.10
C LEU A 95 -15.44 1.85 -13.58
N PHE A 96 -14.63 2.69 -12.94
CA PHE A 96 -15.05 4.03 -12.52
C PHE A 96 -15.50 4.89 -13.72
N MET A 97 -14.71 4.92 -14.80
CA MET A 97 -15.00 5.68 -16.03
C MET A 97 -16.32 5.22 -16.68
N LYS A 98 -16.59 3.92 -16.69
CA LYS A 98 -17.87 3.38 -17.14
C LYS A 98 -19.04 3.91 -16.29
N ASN A 99 -18.89 3.93 -14.97
CA ASN A 99 -19.96 4.36 -14.06
C ASN A 99 -20.26 5.85 -14.20
N ILE A 100 -19.23 6.71 -14.26
CA ILE A 100 -19.45 8.16 -14.44
C ILE A 100 -20.13 8.45 -15.78
N HIS A 101 -19.77 7.70 -16.84
CA HIS A 101 -20.41 7.84 -18.15
C HIS A 101 -21.89 7.43 -18.12
N LEU A 102 -22.22 6.29 -17.51
CA LEU A 102 -23.60 5.81 -17.37
C LEU A 102 -24.48 6.76 -16.55
N LEU A 103 -23.91 7.34 -15.50
CA LEU A 103 -24.59 8.28 -14.62
C LEU A 103 -24.60 9.72 -15.16
N ARG A 104 -23.98 9.96 -16.32
CA ARG A 104 -23.86 11.29 -16.97
C ARG A 104 -23.17 12.32 -16.07
N ILE A 105 -22.21 11.88 -15.27
CA ILE A 105 -21.39 12.75 -14.44
C ILE A 105 -20.31 13.36 -15.33
N SER A 106 -20.23 14.69 -15.33
CA SER A 106 -19.25 15.44 -16.10
C SER A 106 -17.87 15.41 -15.43
N MET A 107 -16.82 15.65 -16.22
CA MET A 107 -15.47 15.76 -15.66
C MET A 107 -15.33 16.96 -14.72
N ASP A 108 -16.08 18.04 -14.94
CA ASP A 108 -16.07 19.22 -14.07
C ASP A 108 -16.61 18.90 -12.67
N GLU A 109 -17.69 18.10 -12.59
CA GLU A 109 -18.22 17.60 -11.32
C GLU A 109 -17.19 16.72 -10.60
N ILE A 110 -16.51 15.82 -11.32
CA ILE A 110 -15.46 14.99 -10.74
C ILE A 110 -14.28 15.83 -10.23
N MET A 111 -13.82 16.83 -10.99
CA MET A 111 -12.74 17.72 -10.57
C MET A 111 -13.11 18.49 -9.30
N LYS A 112 -14.35 19.01 -9.22
CA LYS A 112 -14.84 19.72 -8.05
C LYS A 112 -14.83 18.84 -6.79
N GLU A 113 -15.30 17.60 -6.89
CA GLU A 113 -15.29 16.65 -5.76
C GLU A 113 -13.86 16.27 -5.36
N TYR A 114 -12.96 16.10 -6.33
CA TYR A 114 -11.54 15.81 -6.06
C TYR A 114 -10.86 16.97 -5.31
N ASP A 115 -11.06 18.21 -5.76
CA ASP A 115 -10.50 19.39 -5.11
C ASP A 115 -10.99 19.54 -3.67
N GLN A 116 -12.29 19.30 -3.44
CA GLN A 116 -12.86 19.29 -2.09
C GLN A 116 -12.22 18.21 -1.21
N TYR A 117 -12.03 17.00 -1.74
CA TYR A 117 -11.36 15.93 -1.02
C TYR A 117 -9.93 16.31 -0.63
N VAL A 118 -9.14 16.87 -1.56
CA VAL A 118 -7.75 17.29 -1.28
C VAL A 118 -7.70 18.39 -0.20
N ASN A 119 -8.58 19.39 -0.28
CA ASN A 119 -8.66 20.47 0.70
C ASN A 119 -9.03 19.98 2.10
N ASN A 120 -9.94 19.00 2.19
CA ASN A 120 -10.33 18.38 3.46
C ASN A 120 -9.19 17.57 4.09
N GLN A 121 -8.36 16.90 3.28
CA GLN A 121 -7.19 16.16 3.77
C GLN A 121 -6.07 17.08 4.29
N GLN A 122 -5.87 18.23 3.66
CA GLN A 122 -4.88 19.23 4.13
C GLN A 122 -5.30 19.85 5.47
N SER A 123 -6.59 20.20 5.60
CA SER A 123 -7.14 20.75 6.83
C SER A 123 -6.97 19.77 8.01
N ASN A 124 -7.26 18.47 7.80
CA ASN A 124 -7.10 17.45 8.84
C ASN A 124 -5.64 17.18 9.25
N LYS A 125 -4.66 17.37 8.34
CA LYS A 125 -3.22 17.32 8.69
C LYS A 125 -2.80 18.47 9.60
N THR A 126 -3.36 19.67 9.39
CA THR A 126 -3.06 20.85 10.23
C THR A 126 -3.60 20.70 11.65
N PHE A 127 -4.74 20.02 11.85
CA PHE A 127 -5.27 19.73 13.19
C PHE A 127 -4.46 18.65 13.92
N LYS A 128 -4.06 17.56 13.24
CA LYS A 128 -3.26 16.49 13.86
C LYS A 128 -1.87 16.96 14.34
N ASN A 129 -1.21 17.82 13.57
CA ASN A 129 0.10 18.35 13.97
C ASN A 129 0.04 19.27 15.21
N LYS A 130 -1.10 19.92 15.48
CA LYS A 130 -1.28 20.75 16.70
C LYS A 130 -1.53 19.90 17.95
N GLU A 131 -2.27 18.81 17.83
CA GLU A 131 -2.52 17.89 18.95
C GLU A 131 -1.25 17.13 19.37
N ASP A 132 -0.36 16.80 18.41
CA ASP A 132 0.93 16.19 18.70
C ASP A 132 1.94 17.17 19.34
N GLU A 133 1.81 18.48 19.10
CA GLU A 133 2.62 19.53 19.75
C GLU A 133 2.12 19.91 21.15
N GLU A 134 0.81 19.83 21.41
CA GLU A 134 0.23 20.10 22.74
C GLU A 134 0.36 18.91 23.70
N ASN A 135 0.37 17.67 23.21
CA ASN A 135 0.54 16.47 24.05
C ASN A 135 2.01 16.11 24.37
N ASN A 136 2.97 16.88 23.85
CA ASN A 136 4.41 16.69 24.08
C ASN A 136 5.04 17.86 24.87
N LYS A 137 4.21 18.64 25.58
CA LYS A 137 4.58 19.63 26.60
C LYS A 137 4.00 19.26 27.94
#